data_AF-A0A8J3PBY7-F1
#
_entry.id   AF-A0A8J3PBY7-F1
#
_cell.length_a   1.000
_cell.length_b   1.000
_cell.length_c   1.000
_cell.angle_alpha   90.00
_cell.angle_beta   90.00
_cell.angle_gamma   90.00
#
_symmetry.space_group_name_H-M   'P 1'
#
loop_
_entity.id
_entity.type
_entity.pdbx_description
1 polymer ?
#
loop_
_entity_poly.entity_id
_entity_poly.type
_entity_poly.pdbx_seq_one_letter_code
_entity_poly.pdbx_strand_id
1 'polypeptide(L)'
;MDEVAFFTHPNRARRPGASRRRWGIRVNGDDLRLLAAEATRDLWLAELSSEDHPELRWRFVLDQHCDLWASELATPSRLLFGEPDDDHRRSQGLWDGRVPLLGCASCGDWECWPLLAMIRVDEDTVVWSAFVQPHRKQWGELPIGPYTFDRAAYEATLAEPEALDADPGWAWSLTGDDPQT
;
A
#
# COMPACT_ATOMS: atom_id res chain seq x y z
N MET A 1 -6.11 16.60 -11.42
CA MET A 1 -5.74 15.17 -11.39
C MET A 1 -5.05 14.92 -10.07
N ASP A 2 -5.17 13.71 -9.56
CA ASP A 2 -4.41 13.27 -8.40
C ASP A 2 -2.93 13.15 -8.76
N GLU A 3 -2.08 13.17 -7.74
CA GLU A 3 -0.65 12.93 -7.85
C GLU A 3 -0.29 11.59 -7.24
N VAL A 4 0.60 10.84 -7.90
CA VAL A 4 1.22 9.64 -7.33
C VAL A 4 2.73 9.79 -7.31
N ALA A 5 3.34 9.38 -6.20
CA ALA A 5 4.78 9.26 -6.09
C ALA A 5 5.15 7.86 -5.62
N PHE A 6 6.15 7.28 -6.26
CA PHE A 6 6.72 6.00 -5.87
C PHE A 6 8.08 6.21 -5.22
N PHE A 7 8.38 5.40 -4.21
CA PHE A 7 9.65 5.47 -3.52
C PHE A 7 10.12 4.08 -3.11
N THR A 8 11.43 3.93 -2.90
CA THR A 8 12.00 2.73 -2.28
C THR A 8 12.67 3.07 -0.97
N HIS A 9 12.54 2.20 0.02
CA HIS A 9 13.14 2.40 1.34
C HIS A 9 13.66 1.09 1.94
N PRO A 10 14.61 1.12 2.89
CA PRO A 10 14.98 -0.10 3.61
C PRO A 10 13.81 -0.63 4.44
N ASN A 11 13.76 -1.96 4.62
CA ASN A 11 12.81 -2.58 5.53
C ASN A 11 13.13 -2.19 6.99
N ARG A 12 12.12 -1.73 7.74
CA ARG A 12 12.22 -1.29 9.15
C ARG A 12 12.85 -2.32 10.08
N ALA A 13 12.62 -3.61 9.82
CA ALA A 13 13.18 -4.71 10.62
C ALA A 13 14.67 -5.02 10.32
N ARG A 14 15.29 -4.35 9.35
CA ARG A 14 16.68 -4.61 8.94
C ARG A 14 17.59 -3.40 9.18
N ARG A 15 18.88 -3.69 9.39
CA ARG A 15 19.93 -2.67 9.54
C ARG A 15 20.04 -1.81 8.27
N PRO A 16 20.43 -0.53 8.38
CA PRO A 16 20.80 0.30 7.23
C PRO A 16 21.80 -0.43 6.32
N GLY A 17 21.57 -0.43 5.01
CA GLY A 17 22.40 -1.14 4.02
C GLY A 17 21.99 -2.58 3.71
N ALA A 18 20.91 -3.10 4.30
CA ALA A 18 20.36 -4.39 3.89
C ALA A 18 19.81 -4.35 2.45
N SER A 19 20.14 -5.36 1.65
CA SER A 19 19.90 -5.38 0.20
C SER A 19 18.42 -5.41 -0.24
N ARG A 20 17.48 -5.83 0.61
CA ARG A 20 16.06 -5.86 0.27
C ARG A 20 15.39 -4.55 0.64
N ARG A 21 14.99 -3.80 -0.38
CA ARG A 21 14.20 -2.57 -0.28
C ARG A 21 12.71 -2.87 -0.47
N ARG A 22 11.88 -2.03 0.11
CA ARG A 22 10.43 -1.98 -0.05
C ARG A 22 10.06 -0.92 -1.07
N TRP A 23 8.90 -1.07 -1.69
CA TRP A 23 8.33 -0.16 -2.68
C TRP A 23 7.08 0.49 -2.12
N GLY A 24 7.19 1.76 -1.76
CA GLY A 24 6.11 2.54 -1.19
C GLY A 24 5.44 3.47 -2.19
N ILE A 25 4.23 3.87 -1.83
CA ILE A 25 3.33 4.66 -2.67
C ILE A 25 2.81 5.83 -1.84
N ARG A 26 2.86 7.03 -2.41
CA ARG A 26 2.09 8.18 -1.93
C ARG A 26 1.05 8.57 -2.95
N VAL A 27 -0.14 8.94 -2.49
CA VAL A 27 -1.18 9.57 -3.30
C VAL A 27 -1.48 10.93 -2.70
N ASN A 28 -1.39 11.99 -3.50
CA ASN A 28 -1.55 13.38 -3.07
C ASN A 28 -0.67 13.77 -1.86
N GLY A 29 0.50 13.14 -1.73
CA GLY A 29 1.45 13.34 -0.65
C GLY A 29 1.29 12.39 0.55
N ASP A 30 0.14 11.71 0.69
CA ASP A 30 -0.14 10.81 1.81
C ASP A 30 0.33 9.38 1.51
N ASP A 31 0.95 8.73 2.50
CA ASP A 31 1.39 7.34 2.41
C ASP A 31 0.18 6.39 2.28
N LEU A 32 0.20 5.49 1.29
CA LEU A 32 -0.92 4.60 1.03
C LEU A 32 -1.25 3.68 2.22
N ARG A 33 -0.27 3.36 3.08
CA ARG A 33 -0.50 2.60 4.32
C ARG A 33 -1.35 3.40 5.30
N LEU A 34 -1.15 4.71 5.38
CA LEU A 34 -1.97 5.60 6.21
C LEU A 34 -3.40 5.67 5.67
N LEU A 35 -3.55 5.88 4.36
CA LEU A 35 -4.88 5.90 3.71
C LEU A 35 -5.65 4.58 3.94
N ALA A 36 -4.95 3.43 3.85
CA ALA A 36 -5.54 2.13 4.15
C ALA A 36 -5.94 1.97 5.62
N ALA A 37 -5.12 2.48 6.54
CA ALA A 37 -5.40 2.47 7.97
C ALA A 37 -6.63 3.32 8.30
N GLU A 38 -6.72 4.53 7.77
CA GLU A 38 -7.86 5.42 7.96
C GLU A 38 -9.15 4.80 7.41
N ALA A 39 -9.11 4.27 6.18
CA ALA A 39 -10.25 3.64 5.53
C ALA A 39 -10.77 2.38 6.24
N THR A 40 -9.94 1.72 7.05
CA THR A 40 -10.30 0.48 7.76
C THR A 40 -10.50 0.67 9.26
N ARG A 41 -10.28 1.88 9.80
CA ARG A 41 -10.32 2.15 11.24
C ARG A 41 -11.65 1.74 11.87
N ASP A 42 -12.76 2.25 11.37
CA ASP A 42 -14.07 1.99 11.95
C ASP A 42 -14.51 0.54 11.76
N LEU A 43 -14.06 -0.10 10.67
CA LEU A 43 -14.30 -1.52 10.40
C LEU A 43 -13.59 -2.40 11.44
N TRP A 44 -12.34 -2.08 11.76
CA TRP A 44 -11.62 -2.74 12.84
C TRP A 44 -12.22 -2.46 14.21
N LEU A 45 -12.64 -1.22 14.48
CA LEU A 45 -13.30 -0.87 15.75
C LEU A 45 -14.60 -1.67 15.97
N ALA A 46 -15.36 -1.91 14.91
CA ALA A 46 -16.57 -2.74 14.97
C ALA A 46 -16.27 -4.22 15.26
N GLU A 47 -15.12 -4.73 14.84
CA GLU A 47 -14.74 -6.14 15.02
C GLU A 47 -14.03 -6.43 16.35
N LEU A 48 -13.23 -5.48 16.86
CA LEU A 48 -12.47 -5.61 18.10
C LEU A 48 -13.37 -5.29 19.29
N SER A 49 -14.03 -6.31 19.86
CA SER A 49 -14.89 -6.20 21.04
C SER A 49 -14.30 -5.32 22.14
N SER A 50 -15.13 -4.47 22.74
CA SER A 50 -14.75 -3.29 23.52
C SER A 50 -14.29 -3.57 24.96
N GLU A 51 -13.02 -3.91 25.21
CA GLU A 51 -12.48 -3.74 26.58
C GLU A 51 -11.10 -3.07 26.71
N ASP A 52 -10.26 -2.94 25.67
CA ASP A 52 -8.93 -2.31 25.85
C ASP A 52 -8.56 -1.19 24.84
N HIS A 53 -7.95 -0.12 25.40
CA HIS A 53 -7.00 0.86 24.86
C HIS A 53 -7.13 1.30 23.38
N PRO A 54 -7.85 2.42 23.07
CA PRO A 54 -8.09 2.89 21.70
C PRO A 54 -6.82 3.28 20.91
N GLU A 55 -5.77 3.74 21.58
CA GLU A 55 -4.46 4.06 20.99
C GLU A 55 -3.71 2.81 20.51
N LEU A 56 -3.82 1.70 21.26
CA LEU A 56 -3.31 0.39 20.83
C LEU A 56 -4.10 -0.12 19.62
N ARG A 57 -5.39 0.23 19.50
CA ARG A 57 -6.18 -0.08 18.30
C ARG A 57 -5.70 0.72 17.09
N TRP A 58 -5.44 2.01 17.23
CA TRP A 58 -4.93 2.80 16.10
C TRP A 58 -3.55 2.33 15.64
N ARG A 59 -2.66 2.03 16.60
CA ARG A 59 -1.39 1.33 16.35
C ARG A 59 -1.59 0.04 15.56
N PHE A 60 -2.51 -0.81 16.04
CA PHE A 60 -2.83 -2.07 15.38
C PHE A 60 -3.30 -1.86 13.94
N VAL A 61 -4.21 -0.90 13.70
CA VAL A 61 -4.74 -0.59 12.36
C VAL A 61 -3.63 -0.13 11.42
N LEU A 62 -2.73 0.73 11.89
CA LEU A 62 -1.58 1.20 11.12
C LEU A 62 -0.53 0.10 10.83
N ASP A 63 -0.43 -0.89 11.70
CA ASP A 63 0.49 -2.03 11.56
C ASP A 63 -0.17 -3.22 10.82
N GLN A 64 -1.30 -3.03 10.11
CA GLN A 64 -1.90 -4.10 9.29
C GLN A 64 -1.19 -4.28 7.94
N HIS A 65 -0.77 -3.17 7.33
CA HIS A 65 -0.20 -3.17 5.98
C HIS A 65 1.26 -2.74 5.98
N CYS A 66 2.03 -3.29 5.05
CA CYS A 66 3.33 -2.77 4.67
C CYS A 66 3.45 -2.62 3.15
N ASP A 67 4.45 -1.88 2.74
CA ASP A 67 4.86 -1.76 1.34
C ASP A 67 5.31 -3.12 0.77
N LEU A 68 5.16 -3.28 -0.55
CA LEU A 68 5.59 -4.47 -1.26
C LEU A 68 7.13 -4.57 -1.32
N TRP A 69 7.67 -5.74 -1.58
CA TRP A 69 9.11 -5.83 -1.86
C TRP A 69 9.41 -5.21 -3.22
N ALA A 70 10.46 -4.38 -3.33
CA ALA A 70 10.83 -3.78 -4.61
C ALA A 70 11.16 -4.83 -5.69
N SER A 71 11.61 -6.02 -5.28
CA SER A 71 11.84 -7.15 -6.19
C SER A 71 10.56 -7.74 -6.79
N GLU A 72 9.41 -7.58 -6.14
CA GLU A 72 8.10 -8.05 -6.65
C GLU A 72 7.56 -7.11 -7.73
N LEU A 73 8.03 -5.85 -7.73
CA LEU A 73 7.65 -4.82 -8.69
C LEU A 73 8.77 -4.51 -9.69
N ALA A 74 9.65 -5.49 -9.97
CA ALA A 74 10.86 -5.28 -10.76
C ALA A 74 10.61 -4.39 -12.01
N THR A 75 11.34 -3.28 -12.04
CA THR A 75 11.15 -2.13 -12.93
C THR A 75 11.37 -2.48 -14.41
N PRO A 76 10.60 -1.85 -15.33
CA PRO A 76 9.39 -1.06 -15.04
C PRO A 76 8.29 -1.99 -14.54
N SER A 77 7.67 -1.66 -13.40
CA SER A 77 6.73 -2.56 -12.73
C SER A 77 5.50 -2.80 -13.61
N ARG A 78 5.54 -3.83 -14.44
CA ARG A 78 4.50 -4.14 -15.43
C ARG A 78 3.10 -4.29 -14.81
N LEU A 79 3.07 -4.69 -13.53
CA LEU A 79 1.89 -4.73 -12.68
C LEU A 79 1.16 -3.38 -12.56
N LEU A 80 1.90 -2.28 -12.43
CA LEU A 80 1.35 -0.94 -12.25
C LEU A 80 1.11 -0.21 -13.59
N PHE A 81 1.51 -0.81 -14.72
CA PHE A 81 1.17 -0.38 -16.09
C PHE A 81 -0.10 -1.05 -16.65
N GLY A 82 -0.72 -1.98 -15.91
CA GLY A 82 -1.83 -2.77 -16.43
C GLY A 82 -1.42 -3.84 -17.47
N GLU A 83 -0.12 -4.13 -17.61
CA GLU A 83 0.42 -5.16 -18.51
C GLU A 83 1.04 -6.34 -17.73
N PRO A 84 0.27 -7.11 -16.95
CA PRO A 84 0.83 -8.26 -16.23
C PRO A 84 1.48 -9.25 -17.21
N ASP A 85 2.64 -9.81 -16.84
CA ASP A 85 3.19 -10.97 -17.56
C ASP A 85 2.27 -12.19 -17.42
N ASP A 86 2.53 -13.27 -18.17
CA ASP A 86 1.62 -14.42 -18.20
C ASP A 86 1.50 -15.17 -16.85
N ASP A 87 2.50 -15.09 -15.97
CA ASP A 87 2.42 -15.66 -14.62
C ASP A 87 1.58 -14.77 -13.69
N HIS A 88 1.72 -13.44 -13.80
CA HIS A 88 0.85 -12.47 -13.14
C HIS A 88 -0.57 -12.48 -13.69
N ARG A 89 -0.77 -12.79 -14.98
CA ARG A 89 -2.10 -12.91 -15.59
C ARG A 89 -2.80 -14.19 -15.11
N ARG A 90 -2.05 -15.27 -14.86
CA ARG A 90 -2.55 -16.49 -14.19
C ARG A 90 -2.93 -16.21 -12.73
N SER A 91 -2.16 -15.39 -12.01
CA SER A 91 -2.51 -14.97 -10.63
C SER A 91 -3.61 -13.90 -10.59
N GLN A 92 -3.77 -13.06 -11.61
CA GLN A 92 -4.93 -12.15 -11.76
C GLN A 92 -6.26 -12.92 -11.92
N GLY A 93 -6.21 -14.19 -12.31
CA GLY A 93 -7.35 -15.11 -12.21
C GLY A 93 -7.74 -15.47 -10.77
N LEU A 94 -6.87 -15.22 -9.77
CA LEU A 94 -7.16 -15.45 -8.34
C LEU A 94 -7.80 -14.24 -7.66
N TRP A 95 -7.67 -13.04 -8.22
CA TRP A 95 -8.13 -11.78 -7.61
C TRP A 95 -8.94 -10.88 -8.55
N ASP A 96 -9.59 -11.48 -9.56
CA ASP A 96 -10.50 -10.82 -10.50
C ASP A 96 -9.87 -9.57 -11.19
N GLY A 97 -8.61 -9.69 -11.63
CA GLY A 97 -7.92 -8.61 -12.35
C GLY A 97 -7.44 -7.45 -11.49
N ARG A 98 -7.48 -7.57 -10.15
CA ARG A 98 -6.93 -6.56 -9.24
C ARG A 98 -5.43 -6.75 -8.98
N VAL A 99 -4.76 -5.64 -8.71
CA VAL A 99 -3.31 -5.56 -8.47
C VAL A 99 -3.06 -5.30 -6.98
N PRO A 100 -2.13 -6.01 -6.33
CA PRO A 100 -1.72 -5.70 -4.97
C PRO A 100 -0.94 -4.38 -4.93
N LEU A 101 -1.30 -3.51 -4.01
CA LEU A 101 -0.62 -2.25 -3.73
C LEU A 101 0.09 -2.25 -2.37
N LEU A 102 -0.41 -3.01 -1.40
CA LEU A 102 0.21 -3.24 -0.09
C LEU A 102 0.13 -4.72 0.27
N GLY A 103 0.99 -5.15 1.19
CA GLY A 103 1.03 -6.51 1.74
C GLY A 103 0.96 -6.56 3.26
N CYS A 104 1.18 -7.75 3.82
CA CYS A 104 1.07 -7.97 5.26
C CYS A 104 2.26 -7.41 6.03
N ALA A 105 2.02 -6.57 7.03
CA ALA A 105 3.09 -6.03 7.86
C ALA A 105 3.90 -7.10 8.63
N SER A 106 3.26 -8.20 9.04
CA SER A 106 3.89 -9.22 9.90
C SER A 106 4.85 -10.14 9.15
N CYS A 107 4.46 -10.65 7.97
CA CYS A 107 5.27 -11.56 7.18
C CYS A 107 5.91 -10.90 5.96
N GLY A 108 5.41 -9.74 5.54
CA GLY A 108 5.89 -9.01 4.38
C GLY A 108 5.42 -9.54 3.04
N ASP A 109 4.59 -10.59 3.03
CA ASP A 109 3.99 -11.21 1.84
C ASP A 109 2.64 -10.54 1.54
N TRP A 110 2.43 -10.20 0.28
CA TRP A 110 1.20 -9.57 -0.16
C TRP A 110 0.04 -10.56 -0.26
N GLU A 111 0.26 -11.85 -0.51
CA GLU A 111 -0.83 -12.83 -0.58
C GLU A 111 -1.51 -13.03 0.79
N CYS A 112 -0.75 -12.81 1.89
CA CYS A 112 -1.23 -13.00 3.25
C CYS A 112 -2.25 -11.94 3.70
N TRP A 113 -2.01 -10.66 3.37
CA TRP A 113 -2.89 -9.56 3.75
C TRP A 113 -2.79 -8.39 2.76
N PRO A 114 -3.33 -8.56 1.54
CA PRO A 114 -3.17 -7.54 0.50
C PRO A 114 -4.17 -6.40 0.67
N LEU A 115 -3.76 -5.21 0.25
CA LEU A 115 -4.66 -4.20 -0.28
C LEU A 115 -4.64 -4.31 -1.80
N LEU A 116 -5.78 -4.65 -2.40
CA LEU A 116 -5.91 -4.79 -3.84
C LEU A 116 -6.64 -3.60 -4.44
N ALA A 117 -6.28 -3.19 -5.65
CA ALA A 117 -7.02 -2.19 -6.43
C ALA A 117 -7.15 -2.61 -7.90
N MET A 118 -8.19 -2.12 -8.58
CA MET A 118 -8.30 -2.16 -10.03
C MET A 118 -7.49 -1.00 -10.62
N ILE A 119 -6.58 -1.31 -11.55
CA ILE A 119 -5.79 -0.33 -12.29
C ILE A 119 -6.23 -0.36 -13.74
N ARG A 120 -6.70 0.77 -14.25
CA ARG A 120 -7.06 0.96 -15.66
C ARG A 120 -6.17 2.02 -16.26
N VAL A 121 -5.51 1.68 -17.36
CA VAL A 121 -4.62 2.59 -18.10
C VAL A 121 -5.28 2.90 -19.44
N ASP A 122 -5.53 4.19 -19.68
CA ASP A 122 -6.02 4.72 -20.95
C ASP A 122 -4.88 5.45 -21.69
N GLU A 123 -5.19 6.18 -22.76
CA GLU A 123 -4.20 6.95 -23.53
C GLU A 123 -3.51 8.02 -22.67
N ASP A 124 -4.28 8.82 -21.91
CA ASP A 124 -3.76 9.97 -21.16
C ASP A 124 -3.85 9.81 -19.63
N THR A 125 -4.52 8.76 -19.13
CA THR A 125 -4.80 8.63 -17.69
C THR A 125 -4.56 7.24 -17.15
N VAL A 126 -4.24 7.17 -15.87
CA VAL A 126 -4.23 5.95 -15.06
C VAL A 126 -5.25 6.11 -13.94
N VAL A 127 -6.17 5.16 -13.80
CA VAL A 127 -7.22 5.18 -12.79
C VAL A 127 -7.05 4.01 -11.83
N TRP A 128 -6.96 4.31 -10.53
CA TRP A 128 -7.01 3.33 -9.45
C TRP A 128 -8.39 3.37 -8.80
N SER A 129 -9.01 2.21 -8.62
CA SER A 129 -10.39 2.10 -8.09
C SER A 129 -10.64 0.75 -7.44
N ALA A 130 -11.83 0.53 -6.86
CA ALA A 130 -12.26 -0.78 -6.35
C ALA A 130 -11.27 -1.38 -5.33
N PHE A 131 -10.83 -0.54 -4.39
CA PHE A 131 -9.91 -0.92 -3.33
C PHE A 131 -10.57 -1.93 -2.39
N VAL A 132 -9.96 -3.08 -2.15
CA VAL A 132 -10.55 -4.14 -1.33
C VAL A 132 -9.51 -4.86 -0.48
N GLN A 133 -9.97 -5.36 0.68
CA GLN A 133 -9.26 -6.37 1.46
C GLN A 133 -9.96 -7.72 1.21
N PRO A 134 -9.37 -8.64 0.44
CA PRO A 134 -10.11 -9.81 -0.05
C PRO A 134 -10.34 -10.91 1.00
N HIS A 135 -9.54 -10.94 2.06
CA HIS A 135 -9.74 -11.82 3.23
C HIS A 135 -10.83 -11.30 4.18
N ARG A 136 -11.34 -10.09 3.95
CA ARG A 136 -12.41 -9.42 4.71
C ARG A 136 -13.51 -8.93 3.79
N LYS A 137 -14.14 -9.87 3.07
CA LYS A 137 -15.21 -9.58 2.09
C LYS A 137 -16.35 -8.71 2.64
N GLN A 138 -16.65 -8.82 3.93
CA GLN A 138 -17.70 -8.03 4.59
C GLN A 138 -17.41 -6.53 4.67
N TRP A 139 -16.14 -6.12 4.51
CA TRP A 139 -15.76 -4.70 4.47
C TRP A 139 -16.16 -4.04 3.15
N GLY A 140 -16.36 -4.81 2.09
CA GLY A 140 -16.70 -4.29 0.76
C GLY A 140 -15.56 -3.48 0.15
N GLU A 141 -15.92 -2.52 -0.70
CA GLU A 141 -14.98 -1.56 -1.27
C GLU A 141 -14.60 -0.50 -0.23
N LEU A 142 -13.30 -0.29 -0.08
CA LEU A 142 -12.72 0.65 0.88
C LEU A 142 -12.72 2.08 0.29
N PRO A 143 -13.04 3.11 1.08
CA PRO A 143 -13.10 4.50 0.64
C PRO A 143 -11.71 5.15 0.54
N ILE A 144 -10.79 4.53 -0.20
CA ILE A 144 -9.43 5.04 -0.43
C ILE A 144 -9.43 5.88 -1.72
N GLY A 145 -9.94 5.34 -2.82
CA GLY A 145 -10.10 6.04 -4.09
C GLY A 145 -11.57 6.30 -4.47
N PRO A 146 -11.87 6.46 -5.78
CA PRO A 146 -10.95 6.32 -6.91
C PRO A 146 -9.97 7.48 -7.04
N TYR A 147 -8.82 7.22 -7.67
CA TYR A 147 -7.82 8.22 -8.04
C TYR A 147 -7.60 8.24 -9.55
N THR A 148 -7.39 9.42 -10.12
CA THR A 148 -7.09 9.60 -11.55
C THR A 148 -5.82 10.41 -11.73
N PHE A 149 -4.80 9.77 -12.31
CA PHE A 149 -3.48 10.33 -12.54
C PHE A 149 -3.29 10.68 -14.01
N ASP A 150 -2.50 11.71 -14.28
CA ASP A 150 -1.91 11.94 -15.59
C ASP A 150 -0.96 10.77 -15.91
N ARG A 151 -1.11 10.14 -17.08
CA ARG A 151 -0.33 8.96 -17.43
C ARG A 151 1.16 9.27 -17.56
N ALA A 152 1.53 10.38 -18.21
CA ALA A 152 2.94 10.70 -18.41
C ALA A 152 3.66 10.97 -17.07
N ALA A 153 3.01 11.68 -16.15
CA ALA A 153 3.53 11.91 -14.80
C ALA A 153 3.62 10.60 -14.00
N TYR A 154 2.59 9.75 -14.06
CA TYR A 154 2.57 8.43 -13.43
C TYR A 154 3.74 7.54 -13.90
N GLU A 155 3.94 7.45 -15.22
CA GLU A 155 5.01 6.63 -15.80
C GLU A 155 6.39 7.17 -15.43
N ALA A 156 6.56 8.49 -15.34
CA ALA A 156 7.82 9.11 -14.93
C ALA A 156 8.18 8.77 -13.47
N THR A 157 7.23 8.89 -12.53
CA THR A 157 7.51 8.56 -11.12
C THR A 157 7.71 7.05 -10.92
N LEU A 158 7.08 6.22 -11.76
CA LEU A 158 7.22 4.77 -11.73
C LEU A 158 8.58 4.30 -12.27
N ALA A 159 9.11 5.00 -13.28
CA ALA A 159 10.43 4.71 -13.86
C ALA A 159 11.58 5.09 -12.92
N GLU A 160 11.42 6.20 -12.19
CA GLU A 160 12.45 6.74 -11.28
C GLU A 160 11.89 6.95 -9.86
N PRO A 161 11.63 5.86 -9.11
CA PRO A 161 11.14 5.98 -7.74
C PRO A 161 12.20 6.62 -6.83
N GLU A 162 11.77 7.52 -5.96
CA GLU A 162 12.64 8.19 -4.99
C GLU A 162 13.29 7.17 -4.05
N ALA A 163 14.62 7.20 -3.89
CA ALA A 163 15.32 6.30 -2.96
C ALA A 163 15.47 6.97 -1.58
N LEU A 164 14.68 6.53 -0.60
CA LEU A 164 14.74 7.01 0.78
C LEU A 164 15.74 6.21 1.63
N ASP A 165 16.46 6.87 2.52
CA ASP A 165 17.43 6.21 3.41
C ASP A 165 16.80 5.52 4.62
N ALA A 166 15.53 5.80 4.89
CA ALA A 166 14.75 5.19 5.96
C ALA A 166 13.32 4.92 5.48
N ASP A 167 12.64 4.00 6.16
CA ASP A 167 11.18 3.87 6.02
C ASP A 167 10.56 5.19 6.49
N PRO A 168 9.84 5.91 5.61
CA PRO A 168 9.21 7.17 6.02
C PRO A 168 8.16 6.92 7.11
N GLY A 169 7.65 5.69 7.22
CA GLY A 169 6.60 5.29 8.13
C GLY A 169 5.39 6.23 8.07
N TRP A 170 4.55 6.11 9.08
CA TRP A 170 3.56 7.12 9.47
C TRP A 170 4.06 7.99 10.64
N ALA A 171 5.39 8.09 10.80
CA ALA A 171 6.09 8.78 11.89
C ALA A 171 5.56 8.49 13.31
N TRP A 172 6.08 7.42 13.92
CA TRP A 172 6.43 7.48 15.34
C TRP A 172 7.91 7.16 15.46
N SER A 173 8.66 8.16 15.93
CA SER A 173 10.06 8.00 16.28
C SER A 173 10.18 6.92 17.36
N LEU A 174 11.17 6.05 17.24
CA LEU A 174 11.66 5.18 18.32
C LEU A 174 12.32 5.98 19.47
N THR A 175 11.80 7.17 19.76
CA THR A 175 12.09 7.98 20.94
C THR A 175 10.74 8.20 21.60
N GLY A 176 10.47 7.40 22.63
CA GLY A 176 9.22 7.45 23.36
C GLY A 176 8.92 8.85 23.87
N ASP A 177 7.82 9.41 23.40
CA ASP A 177 6.98 10.32 24.17
C ASP A 177 5.56 10.14 23.65
N ASP A 178 4.73 9.63 24.54
CA ASP A 178 3.30 9.42 24.39
C ASP A 178 2.60 10.72 24.82
N PRO A 179 1.87 11.45 23.95
CA PRO A 179 0.99 12.49 24.44
C PRO A 179 -0.30 11.81 24.92
N GLN A 180 -0.31 11.44 26.19
CA GLN A 180 -1.56 11.26 26.92
C GLN A 180 -2.40 12.53 26.79
N THR A 181 -3.58 12.40 26.20
CA THR A 181 -4.76 13.18 26.58
C THR A 181 -5.94 12.23 26.68
#